data_AF-A0A3M1YG75-F1
#
_entry.id   AF-A0A3M1YG75-F1
#
_cell.length_a   1.000
_cell.length_b   1.000
_cell.length_c   1.000
_cell.angle_alpha   90.00
_cell.angle_beta   90.00
_cell.angle_gamma   90.00
#
_symmetry.space_group_name_H-M   'P 1'
#
loop_
_entity.id
_entity.type
_entity.pdbx_description
1 polymer ?
#
loop_
_entity_poly.entity_id
_entity_poly.type
_entity_poly.pdbx_seq_one_letter_code
_entity_poly.pdbx_strand_id
1 'polypeptide(L)'
;FFSIKQRDLKALLAYSTVSKLGAIVGLIGLPDQLGLKAALVGILAHALYKAALFLTVGTVDHAVGTRIIDKLGGLYKHMPITAAVATISGLSMAGIPFFFGFVAKEVLIAAAMDSSIQLLSVLAVFIGSVFTAVAAYILIWDVYFRPPKEAVHIHHHLPAPIDYGPALLALGSLTFGFLLQPLIIPILDAALLKEFELKLFPGFHTEFFISLSIIVVGFLIFALRQNWLPRFGDLPISGTQVYQETLRVLDRIGDGVLFLQHGWIRYYLVSMLIVLGIIGLSGTLTDLLHTEALLVEEGFQFTDTTILELMLLFIIVGCAIWSVLTRRHLIAALALGLMGYGVAALFIVEQAPDVALVQFMVETLSTVLVIIIIGRASAKKRKEVMELLWKPGRGSTNRNGMVRDLSVSVAIGFIVFVLAATALANRPSRETIAQ
;
A
#
# COMPACT_ATOMS: atom_id res chain seq x y z
N PHE A 1 -19.88 11.12 -15.81
CA PHE A 1 -20.37 9.86 -16.42
C PHE A 1 -20.92 8.84 -15.40
N PHE A 2 -20.13 8.32 -14.44
CA PHE A 2 -20.62 7.28 -13.51
C PHE A 2 -21.91 7.65 -12.74
N SER A 3 -22.07 8.91 -12.35
CA SER A 3 -23.25 9.43 -11.64
C SER A 3 -24.57 9.14 -12.37
N ILE A 4 -24.63 9.35 -13.69
CA ILE A 4 -25.86 9.18 -14.48
C ILE A 4 -26.23 7.71 -14.73
N LYS A 5 -25.32 6.77 -14.44
CA LYS A 5 -25.60 5.33 -14.51
C LYS A 5 -26.17 4.78 -13.20
N GLN A 6 -25.99 5.51 -12.09
CA GLN A 6 -26.48 5.07 -10.80
C GLN A 6 -28.00 5.08 -10.77
N ARG A 7 -28.60 4.03 -10.20
CA ARG A 7 -30.04 3.93 -9.96
C ARG A 7 -30.46 4.34 -8.56
N ASP A 8 -29.49 4.44 -7.65
CA ASP A 8 -29.71 4.91 -6.27
C ASP A 8 -29.42 6.41 -6.18
N LEU A 9 -30.32 7.17 -5.55
CA LEU A 9 -30.19 8.64 -5.44
C LEU A 9 -28.95 9.09 -4.65
N LYS A 10 -28.60 8.41 -3.56
CA LYS A 10 -27.41 8.75 -2.76
C LYS A 10 -26.14 8.43 -3.56
N ALA A 11 -26.12 7.31 -4.29
CA ALA A 11 -25.00 6.97 -5.16
C ALA A 11 -24.84 7.96 -6.33
N LEU A 12 -25.94 8.35 -6.99
CA LEU A 12 -25.93 9.38 -8.02
C LEU A 12 -25.30 10.67 -7.49
N LEU A 13 -25.73 11.11 -6.30
CA LEU A 13 -25.19 12.29 -5.65
C LEU A 13 -23.72 12.12 -5.26
N ALA A 14 -23.31 10.97 -4.71
CA ALA A 14 -21.93 10.73 -4.32
C ALA A 14 -20.97 10.82 -5.51
N TYR A 15 -21.29 10.16 -6.63
CA TYR A 15 -20.46 10.25 -7.84
C TYR A 15 -20.46 11.66 -8.46
N SER A 16 -21.54 12.42 -8.33
CA SER A 16 -21.56 13.80 -8.80
C SER A 16 -20.70 14.73 -7.92
N THR A 17 -20.55 14.41 -6.63
CA THR A 17 -19.59 15.06 -5.72
C THR A 17 -18.16 14.72 -6.10
N VAL A 18 -17.83 13.45 -6.36
CA VAL A 18 -16.51 13.06 -6.88
C VAL A 18 -16.18 13.82 -8.16
N SER A 19 -17.15 13.97 -9.08
CA SER A 19 -16.97 14.74 -10.31
C SER A 19 -16.67 16.22 -10.05
N LYS A 20 -17.39 16.86 -9.12
CA LYS A 20 -17.20 18.29 -8.81
C LYS A 20 -15.89 18.54 -8.08
N LEU A 21 -15.55 17.69 -7.11
CA LEU A 21 -14.26 17.75 -6.41
C LEU A 21 -13.09 17.49 -7.35
N GLY A 22 -13.21 16.53 -8.28
CA GLY A 22 -12.20 16.29 -9.31
C GLY A 22 -11.95 17.52 -10.18
N ALA A 23 -13.00 18.22 -10.60
CA ALA A 23 -12.86 19.48 -11.35
C ALA A 23 -12.20 20.59 -10.50
N ILE A 24 -12.58 20.71 -9.22
CA ILE A 24 -11.99 21.68 -8.29
C ILE A 24 -10.50 21.39 -8.07
N VAL A 25 -10.13 20.15 -7.72
CA VAL A 25 -8.74 19.74 -7.49
C VAL A 25 -7.89 19.91 -8.74
N GLY A 26 -8.43 19.53 -9.92
CA GLY A 26 -7.73 19.71 -11.19
C GLY A 26 -7.41 21.19 -11.49
N LEU A 27 -8.30 22.11 -11.11
CA LEU A 27 -8.08 23.55 -11.30
C LEU A 27 -7.21 24.18 -10.22
N ILE A 28 -7.24 23.71 -8.97
CA ILE A 28 -6.28 24.14 -7.93
C ILE A 28 -4.83 23.89 -8.39
N GLY A 29 -4.60 22.82 -9.15
CA GLY A 29 -3.28 22.50 -9.69
C GLY A 29 -2.80 23.42 -10.83
N LEU A 30 -3.63 24.34 -11.32
CA LEU A 30 -3.23 25.30 -12.34
C LEU A 30 -2.38 26.45 -11.74
N PRO A 31 -1.42 26.99 -12.50
CA PRO A 31 -0.70 28.20 -12.12
C PRO A 31 -1.66 29.42 -12.02
N ASP A 32 -1.18 30.51 -11.41
CA ASP A 32 -1.81 31.85 -11.46
C ASP A 32 -3.03 32.15 -10.56
N GLN A 33 -3.26 31.36 -9.50
CA GLN A 33 -4.24 31.60 -8.41
C GLN A 33 -5.73 31.67 -8.81
N LEU A 34 -6.06 31.82 -10.11
CA LEU A 34 -7.44 31.78 -10.62
C LEU A 34 -8.11 30.43 -10.37
N GLY A 35 -7.34 29.35 -10.41
CA GLY A 35 -7.78 28.01 -10.02
C GLY A 35 -8.26 27.93 -8.57
N LEU A 36 -7.56 28.60 -7.65
CA LEU A 36 -7.94 28.67 -6.24
C LEU A 36 -9.20 29.52 -6.04
N LYS A 37 -9.35 30.62 -6.79
CA LYS A 37 -10.59 31.42 -6.83
C LYS A 37 -11.78 30.56 -7.27
N ALA A 38 -11.65 29.85 -8.39
CA ALA A 38 -12.69 28.96 -8.90
C ALA A 38 -13.03 27.82 -7.91
N ALA A 39 -12.02 27.31 -7.22
CA ALA A 39 -12.19 26.28 -6.21
C ALA A 39 -13.04 26.75 -5.03
N LEU A 40 -12.71 27.89 -4.43
CA LEU A 40 -13.42 28.40 -3.24
C LEU A 40 -14.89 28.73 -3.55
N VAL A 41 -15.15 29.45 -4.63
CA VAL A 41 -16.51 29.74 -5.10
C VAL A 41 -17.25 28.43 -5.43
N GLY A 42 -16.55 27.49 -6.07
CA GLY A 42 -17.03 26.15 -6.40
C GLY A 42 -17.45 25.34 -5.18
N ILE A 43 -16.65 25.34 -4.12
CA ILE A 43 -16.91 24.62 -2.86
C ILE A 43 -18.15 25.19 -2.16
N LEU A 44 -18.26 26.51 -2.06
CA LEU A 44 -19.41 27.17 -1.40
C LEU A 44 -20.72 26.86 -2.14
N ALA A 45 -20.74 27.02 -3.46
CA ALA A 45 -21.91 26.66 -4.25
C ALA A 45 -22.24 25.18 -4.10
N HIS A 46 -21.22 24.31 -4.17
CA HIS A 46 -21.37 22.88 -4.00
C HIS A 46 -21.99 22.50 -2.65
N ALA A 47 -21.49 23.07 -1.56
CA ALA A 47 -21.98 22.80 -0.22
C ALA A 47 -23.48 23.11 -0.07
N LEU A 48 -23.92 24.27 -0.57
CA LEU A 48 -25.31 24.71 -0.48
C LEU A 48 -26.26 23.75 -1.23
N TYR A 49 -26.05 23.55 -2.53
CA TYR A 49 -26.98 22.70 -3.29
C TYR A 49 -26.84 21.22 -2.90
N LYS A 50 -25.64 20.73 -2.52
CA LYS A 50 -25.50 19.33 -2.14
C LYS A 50 -26.12 18.99 -0.82
N ALA A 51 -25.94 19.84 0.19
CA ALA A 51 -26.55 19.59 1.49
C ALA A 51 -28.08 19.56 1.35
N ALA A 52 -28.67 20.51 0.61
CA ALA A 52 -30.10 20.50 0.30
C ALA A 52 -30.54 19.22 -0.45
N LEU A 53 -29.79 18.79 -1.47
CA LEU A 53 -30.10 17.56 -2.23
C LEU A 53 -29.97 16.29 -1.39
N PHE A 54 -28.95 16.16 -0.55
CA PHE A 54 -28.81 14.98 0.31
C PHE A 54 -29.89 14.90 1.37
N LEU A 55 -30.27 16.04 1.96
CA LEU A 55 -31.36 16.09 2.93
C LEU A 55 -32.70 15.77 2.27
N THR A 56 -33.02 16.36 1.11
CA THR A 56 -34.26 16.04 0.37
C THR A 56 -34.32 14.58 -0.08
N VAL A 57 -33.20 13.98 -0.49
CA VAL A 57 -33.12 12.53 -0.75
C VAL A 57 -33.36 11.72 0.52
N GLY A 58 -32.85 12.17 1.67
CA GLY A 58 -33.15 11.56 2.97
C GLY A 58 -34.63 11.62 3.34
N THR A 59 -35.28 12.76 3.09
CA THR A 59 -36.73 12.96 3.23
C THR A 59 -37.51 11.96 2.37
N VAL A 60 -37.13 11.78 1.10
CA VAL A 60 -37.75 10.81 0.18
C VAL A 60 -37.53 9.36 0.64
N ASP A 61 -36.30 9.00 1.02
CA ASP A 61 -35.93 7.66 1.51
C ASP A 61 -36.78 7.27 2.72
N HIS A 62 -37.00 8.21 3.64
CA HIS A 62 -37.82 7.98 4.84
C HIS A 62 -39.34 7.93 4.54
N ALA A 63 -39.85 8.83 3.70
CA ALA A 63 -41.29 8.91 3.40
C ALA A 63 -41.77 7.76 2.52
N VAL A 64 -41.01 7.44 1.48
CA VAL A 64 -41.39 6.47 0.42
C VAL A 64 -40.78 5.10 0.68
N GLY A 65 -39.79 4.97 1.58
CA GLY A 65 -39.14 3.70 1.91
C GLY A 65 -38.18 3.17 0.83
N THR A 66 -38.00 3.92 -0.27
CA THR A 66 -37.03 3.61 -1.30
C THR A 66 -36.44 4.88 -1.90
N ARG A 67 -35.19 4.76 -2.35
CA ARG A 67 -34.45 5.81 -3.07
C ARG A 67 -33.96 5.34 -4.44
N ILE A 68 -34.53 4.26 -4.95
CA ILE A 68 -34.25 3.70 -6.27
C ILE A 68 -35.03 4.50 -7.31
N ILE A 69 -34.33 5.24 -8.17
CA ILE A 69 -34.89 6.16 -9.16
C ILE A 69 -35.96 5.48 -10.04
N ASP A 70 -35.73 4.24 -10.45
CA ASP A 70 -36.65 3.50 -11.32
C ASP A 70 -38.01 3.17 -10.67
N LYS A 71 -38.09 3.21 -9.34
CA LYS A 71 -39.31 2.95 -8.54
C LYS A 71 -40.01 4.25 -8.10
N LEU A 72 -39.44 5.40 -8.42
CA LEU A 72 -39.97 6.72 -8.05
C LEU A 72 -40.62 7.41 -9.26
N GLY A 73 -41.37 8.46 -8.99
CA GLY A 73 -42.03 9.30 -9.99
C GLY A 73 -43.23 10.04 -9.40
N GLY A 74 -43.56 11.22 -9.94
CA GLY A 74 -44.76 11.97 -9.57
C GLY A 74 -44.79 12.50 -8.13
N LEU A 75 -43.65 12.51 -7.41
CA LEU A 75 -43.60 12.92 -6.02
C LEU A 75 -44.00 14.39 -5.78
N TYR A 76 -43.98 15.24 -6.81
CA TYR A 76 -44.41 16.64 -6.67
C TYR A 76 -45.85 16.79 -6.14
N LYS A 77 -46.74 15.83 -6.42
CA LYS A 77 -48.14 15.85 -5.94
C LYS A 77 -48.26 15.52 -4.45
N HIS A 78 -47.29 14.76 -3.94
CA HIS A 78 -47.30 14.17 -2.61
C HIS A 78 -46.42 14.95 -1.63
N MET A 79 -45.32 15.51 -2.12
CA MET A 79 -44.31 16.23 -1.33
C MET A 79 -43.88 17.51 -2.08
N PRO A 80 -44.80 18.48 -2.27
CA PRO A 80 -44.56 19.65 -3.12
C PRO A 80 -43.43 20.55 -2.63
N ILE A 81 -43.26 20.69 -1.31
CA ILE A 81 -42.18 21.48 -0.70
C ILE A 81 -40.83 20.82 -1.00
N THR A 82 -40.68 19.54 -0.67
CA THR A 82 -39.46 18.77 -0.97
C THR A 82 -39.13 18.80 -2.47
N ALA A 83 -40.14 18.70 -3.34
CA ALA A 83 -39.97 18.81 -4.79
C ALA A 83 -39.47 20.20 -5.22
N ALA A 84 -40.00 21.28 -4.64
CA ALA A 84 -39.54 22.64 -4.92
C ALA A 84 -38.09 22.84 -4.47
N VAL A 85 -37.75 22.40 -3.25
CA VAL A 85 -36.38 22.47 -2.70
C VAL A 85 -35.39 21.69 -3.55
N ALA A 86 -35.75 20.45 -3.93
CA ALA A 86 -34.90 19.61 -4.78
C ALA A 86 -34.75 20.21 -6.19
N THR A 87 -35.80 20.85 -6.72
CA THR A 87 -35.75 21.54 -8.02
C THR A 87 -34.84 22.74 -7.97
N ILE A 88 -35.01 23.65 -7.00
CA ILE A 88 -34.14 24.83 -6.82
C ILE A 88 -32.67 24.40 -6.67
N SER A 89 -32.41 23.41 -5.82
CA SER A 89 -31.05 22.89 -5.59
C SER A 89 -30.49 22.19 -6.82
N GLY A 90 -31.31 21.41 -7.53
CA GLY A 90 -30.91 20.74 -8.76
C GLY A 90 -30.63 21.71 -9.90
N LEU A 91 -31.40 22.80 -10.04
CA LEU A 91 -31.14 23.86 -11.03
C LEU A 91 -29.84 24.61 -10.71
N SER A 92 -29.55 24.83 -9.43
CA SER A 92 -28.24 25.33 -8.99
C SER A 92 -27.12 24.34 -9.34
N MET A 93 -27.29 23.04 -9.06
CA MET A 93 -26.33 21.99 -9.44
C MET A 93 -26.10 21.90 -10.96
N ALA A 94 -27.16 22.07 -11.76
CA ALA A 94 -27.07 22.14 -13.22
C ALA A 94 -26.43 23.45 -13.70
N GLY A 95 -26.31 24.45 -12.82
CA GLY A 95 -25.79 25.78 -13.09
C GLY A 95 -26.62 26.52 -14.12
N ILE A 96 -27.91 26.69 -13.83
CA ILE A 96 -28.85 27.54 -14.57
C ILE A 96 -28.63 29.02 -14.19
N PRO A 97 -28.76 29.98 -15.14
CA PRO A 97 -28.66 31.41 -14.83
C PRO A 97 -29.49 31.81 -13.60
N PHE A 98 -29.02 32.83 -12.87
CA PHE A 98 -29.57 33.34 -11.61
C PHE A 98 -29.28 32.49 -10.35
N PHE A 99 -28.75 31.26 -10.49
CA PHE A 99 -28.32 30.47 -9.34
C PHE A 99 -26.83 30.64 -9.05
N PHE A 100 -26.44 30.48 -7.79
CA PHE A 100 -25.03 30.54 -7.41
C PHE A 100 -24.18 29.46 -8.09
N GLY A 101 -24.76 28.28 -8.37
CA GLY A 101 -24.08 27.24 -9.13
C GLY A 101 -23.75 27.64 -10.58
N PHE A 102 -24.45 28.61 -11.17
CA PHE A 102 -24.06 29.19 -12.47
C PHE A 102 -22.82 30.06 -12.34
N VAL A 103 -22.78 30.96 -11.36
CA VAL A 103 -21.60 31.80 -11.07
C VAL A 103 -20.37 30.92 -10.81
N ALA A 104 -20.54 29.88 -9.99
CA ALA A 104 -19.47 28.92 -9.70
C ALA A 104 -19.03 28.10 -10.92
N LYS A 105 -19.85 27.99 -11.97
CA LYS A 105 -19.49 27.34 -13.24
C LYS A 105 -18.77 28.31 -14.16
N GLU A 106 -19.24 29.55 -14.27
CA GLU A 106 -18.59 30.61 -15.05
C GLU A 106 -17.15 30.85 -14.58
N VAL A 107 -16.94 31.02 -13.27
CA VAL A 107 -15.58 31.20 -12.72
C VAL A 107 -14.70 29.98 -12.98
N LEU A 108 -15.29 28.79 -13.00
CA LEU A 108 -14.59 27.54 -13.26
C LEU A 108 -14.19 27.39 -14.74
N ILE A 109 -15.04 27.82 -15.67
CA ILE A 109 -14.74 27.89 -17.10
C ILE A 109 -13.68 28.98 -17.37
N ALA A 110 -13.80 30.15 -16.77
CA ALA A 110 -12.82 31.23 -16.89
C ALA A 110 -11.42 30.77 -16.45
N ALA A 111 -11.31 30.10 -15.30
CA ALA A 111 -10.04 29.54 -14.83
C ALA A 111 -9.49 28.43 -15.75
N ALA A 112 -10.37 27.66 -16.38
CA ALA A 112 -9.96 26.67 -17.38
C ALA A 112 -9.50 27.31 -18.70
N MET A 113 -10.04 28.48 -19.05
CA MET A 113 -9.68 29.24 -20.25
C MET A 113 -8.32 29.93 -20.13
N ASP A 114 -7.91 30.30 -18.92
CA ASP A 114 -6.62 30.95 -18.64
C ASP A 114 -5.48 29.94 -18.38
N SER A 115 -5.74 28.63 -18.54
CA SER A 115 -4.75 27.60 -18.26
C SER A 115 -3.75 27.43 -19.41
N SER A 116 -2.51 27.05 -19.10
CA SER A 116 -1.47 26.73 -20.10
C SER A 116 -1.84 25.54 -21.01
N ILE A 117 -2.80 24.71 -20.58
CA ILE A 117 -3.38 23.58 -21.32
C ILE A 117 -4.85 23.83 -21.63
N GLN A 118 -5.17 25.07 -22.01
CA GLN A 118 -6.51 25.63 -22.19
C GLN A 118 -7.53 24.65 -22.79
N LEU A 119 -7.21 24.09 -23.97
CA LEU A 119 -8.14 23.21 -24.69
C LEU A 119 -8.54 21.99 -23.86
N LEU A 120 -7.58 21.34 -23.19
CA LEU A 120 -7.83 20.16 -22.37
C LEU A 120 -8.63 20.52 -21.11
N SER A 121 -8.27 21.62 -20.44
CA SER A 121 -8.99 22.11 -19.26
C SER A 121 -10.44 22.46 -19.57
N VAL A 122 -10.68 23.23 -20.64
CA VAL A 122 -12.03 23.63 -21.05
C VAL A 122 -12.86 22.41 -21.45
N LEU A 123 -12.30 21.47 -22.23
CA LEU A 123 -13.01 20.24 -22.62
C LEU A 123 -13.37 19.38 -21.40
N ALA A 124 -12.43 19.19 -20.46
CA ALA A 124 -12.68 18.42 -19.25
C ALA A 124 -13.79 19.03 -18.39
N VAL A 125 -13.73 20.35 -18.19
CA VAL A 125 -14.75 21.13 -17.46
C VAL A 125 -16.10 21.07 -18.16
N PHE A 126 -16.13 21.24 -19.48
CA PHE A 126 -17.32 21.21 -20.31
C PHE A 126 -18.02 19.85 -20.20
N ILE A 127 -17.31 18.77 -20.50
CA ILE A 127 -17.84 17.40 -20.46
C ILE A 127 -18.30 17.04 -19.05
N GLY A 128 -17.49 17.37 -18.04
CA GLY A 128 -17.84 17.15 -16.63
C GLY A 128 -19.14 17.87 -16.26
N SER A 129 -19.24 19.15 -16.58
CA SER A 129 -20.40 19.99 -16.27
C SER A 129 -21.66 19.56 -17.03
N VAL A 130 -21.53 19.11 -18.28
CA VAL A 130 -22.64 18.52 -19.05
C VAL A 130 -23.20 17.30 -18.34
N PHE A 131 -22.35 16.36 -17.91
CA PHE A 131 -22.82 15.19 -17.16
C PHE A 131 -23.37 15.53 -15.77
N THR A 132 -22.84 16.56 -15.10
CA THR A 132 -23.42 17.08 -13.86
C THR A 132 -24.82 17.64 -14.08
N ALA A 133 -25.04 18.39 -15.17
CA ALA A 133 -26.36 18.89 -15.54
C ALA A 133 -27.33 17.74 -15.85
N VAL A 134 -26.90 16.73 -16.61
CA VAL A 134 -27.71 15.52 -16.87
C VAL A 134 -28.11 14.84 -15.56
N ALA A 135 -27.19 14.67 -14.61
CA ALA A 135 -27.49 14.06 -13.31
C ALA A 135 -28.50 14.89 -12.51
N ALA A 136 -28.41 16.23 -12.55
CA ALA A 136 -29.39 17.10 -11.94
C ALA A 136 -30.77 16.99 -12.61
N TYR A 137 -30.84 16.93 -13.94
CA TYR A 137 -32.10 16.74 -14.66
C TYR A 137 -32.74 15.37 -14.38
N ILE A 138 -31.94 14.30 -14.27
CA ILE A 138 -32.43 12.99 -13.82
C ILE A 138 -33.04 13.10 -12.43
N LEU A 139 -32.34 13.72 -11.47
CA LEU A 139 -32.83 13.86 -10.11
C LEU A 139 -34.15 14.65 -10.07
N ILE A 140 -34.25 15.78 -10.78
CA ILE A 140 -35.46 16.60 -10.79
C ILE A 140 -36.61 15.85 -11.46
N TRP A 141 -36.39 15.42 -12.71
CA TRP A 141 -37.47 14.89 -13.53
C TRP A 141 -37.86 13.47 -13.13
N ASP A 142 -36.91 12.52 -13.06
CA ASP A 142 -37.24 11.11 -12.87
C ASP A 142 -37.80 10.81 -11.48
N VAL A 143 -37.45 11.61 -10.46
CA VAL A 143 -37.97 11.47 -9.10
C VAL A 143 -39.29 12.20 -8.91
N TYR A 144 -39.36 13.47 -9.31
CA TYR A 144 -40.48 14.34 -8.92
C TYR A 144 -41.55 14.48 -9.98
N PHE A 145 -41.21 14.61 -11.27
CA PHE A 145 -42.17 15.01 -12.31
C PHE A 145 -42.58 13.91 -13.29
N ARG A 146 -41.71 12.91 -13.49
CA ARG A 146 -41.99 11.76 -14.36
C ARG A 146 -43.25 11.05 -13.87
N PRO A 147 -44.17 10.64 -14.76
CA PRO A 147 -45.29 9.79 -14.38
C PRO A 147 -44.81 8.53 -13.66
N PRO A 148 -45.39 8.20 -12.49
CA PRO A 148 -44.97 7.02 -11.73
C PRO A 148 -45.30 5.75 -12.52
N LYS A 149 -44.38 4.78 -12.53
CA LYS A 149 -44.60 3.47 -13.17
C LYS A 149 -45.53 2.57 -12.34
N GLU A 150 -45.46 2.70 -11.02
CA GLU A 150 -46.27 1.99 -10.03
C GLU A 150 -46.87 3.04 -9.08
N ALA A 151 -48.00 2.73 -8.43
CA ALA A 151 -48.59 3.64 -7.46
C ALA A 151 -47.59 3.91 -6.32
N VAL A 152 -47.21 5.17 -6.14
CA VAL A 152 -46.30 5.56 -5.05
C VAL A 152 -47.08 5.57 -3.75
N HIS A 153 -46.69 4.72 -2.81
CA HIS A 153 -47.21 4.71 -1.46
C HIS A 153 -46.30 5.52 -0.54
N ILE A 154 -46.87 6.51 0.15
CA ILE A 154 -46.17 7.23 1.23
C ILE A 154 -46.39 6.42 2.51
N HIS A 155 -45.33 5.87 3.08
CA HIS A 155 -45.39 5.10 4.31
C HIS A 155 -45.44 6.00 5.55
N HIS A 156 -44.76 7.15 5.50
CA HIS A 156 -44.70 8.09 6.62
C HIS A 156 -45.04 9.51 6.14
N HIS A 157 -46.12 10.07 6.70
CA HIS A 157 -46.39 11.50 6.57
C HIS A 157 -45.39 12.26 7.42
N LEU A 158 -44.58 13.09 6.76
CA LEU A 158 -43.54 13.86 7.40
C LEU A 158 -44.07 15.20 7.92
N PRO A 159 -43.60 15.65 9.09
CA PRO A 159 -43.92 16.98 9.58
C PRO A 159 -43.21 18.03 8.72
N ALA A 160 -43.93 19.10 8.35
CA ALA A 160 -43.43 20.17 7.48
C ALA A 160 -42.05 20.77 7.88
N PRO A 161 -41.66 20.86 9.17
CA PRO A 161 -40.35 21.38 9.57
C PRO A 161 -39.13 20.60 9.05
N ILE A 162 -39.29 19.35 8.62
CA ILE A 162 -38.15 18.56 8.10
C ILE A 162 -37.53 19.21 6.84
N ASP A 163 -38.33 19.94 6.08
CA ASP A 163 -37.90 20.62 4.86
C ASP A 163 -37.35 22.04 5.10
N TYR A 164 -37.41 22.58 6.33
CA TYR A 164 -36.93 23.94 6.61
C TYR A 164 -35.42 24.10 6.42
N GLY A 165 -34.62 23.16 6.92
CA GLY A 165 -33.17 23.15 6.72
C GLY A 165 -32.78 23.04 5.23
N PRO A 166 -33.31 22.04 4.50
CA PRO A 166 -33.13 21.93 3.05
C PRO A 166 -33.58 23.18 2.27
N ALA A 167 -34.73 23.76 2.65
CA ALA A 167 -35.25 24.97 2.01
C ALA A 167 -34.34 26.17 2.24
N LEU A 168 -33.81 26.36 3.45
CA LEU A 168 -32.85 27.44 3.73
C LEU A 168 -31.60 27.33 2.85
N LEU A 169 -31.06 26.13 2.66
CA LEU A 169 -29.89 25.87 1.82
C LEU A 169 -30.19 26.06 0.32
N ALA A 170 -31.37 25.64 -0.12
CA ALA A 170 -31.83 25.84 -1.50
C ALA A 170 -32.07 27.31 -1.80
N LEU A 171 -32.71 28.05 -0.87
CA LEU A 171 -32.84 29.49 -0.93
C LEU A 171 -31.47 30.15 -0.96
N GLY A 172 -30.53 29.70 -0.13
CA GLY A 172 -29.13 30.14 -0.18
C GLY A 172 -28.53 29.96 -1.58
N SER A 173 -28.78 28.84 -2.25
CA SER A 173 -28.31 28.60 -3.62
C SER A 173 -28.87 29.58 -4.66
N LEU A 174 -30.04 30.17 -4.40
CA LEU A 174 -30.68 31.17 -5.26
C LEU A 174 -30.25 32.60 -4.88
N THR A 175 -30.34 32.94 -3.60
CA THR A 175 -30.15 34.29 -3.08
C THR A 175 -28.69 34.66 -2.88
N PHE A 176 -27.81 33.69 -2.56
CA PHE A 176 -26.38 33.97 -2.41
C PHE A 176 -25.86 34.59 -3.69
N GLY A 177 -26.26 34.08 -4.86
CA GLY A 177 -26.03 34.72 -6.16
C GLY A 177 -25.99 36.25 -6.05
N PHE A 178 -27.08 36.85 -5.56
CA PHE A 178 -27.29 38.30 -5.48
C PHE A 178 -26.69 38.96 -4.22
N LEU A 179 -26.59 38.22 -3.11
CA LEU A 179 -26.13 38.71 -1.81
C LEU A 179 -24.63 38.48 -1.56
N LEU A 180 -23.92 37.88 -2.52
CA LEU A 180 -22.55 37.37 -2.42
C LEU A 180 -21.47 38.42 -2.21
N GLN A 181 -21.60 39.57 -2.89
CA GLN A 181 -20.51 40.54 -2.94
C GLN A 181 -20.09 41.04 -1.55
N PRO A 182 -20.97 41.48 -0.63
CA PRO A 182 -20.50 42.01 0.64
C PRO A 182 -20.03 40.94 1.65
N LEU A 183 -20.56 39.71 1.59
CA LEU A 183 -20.31 38.70 2.63
C LEU A 183 -19.13 37.78 2.33
N ILE A 184 -18.94 37.43 1.05
CA ILE A 184 -17.97 36.40 0.64
C ILE A 184 -16.68 37.02 0.12
N ILE A 185 -16.74 38.21 -0.48
CA ILE A 185 -15.56 38.93 -0.99
C ILE A 185 -14.51 39.15 0.09
N PRO A 186 -14.83 39.63 1.30
CA PRO A 186 -13.79 39.85 2.33
C PRO A 186 -13.10 38.56 2.78
N ILE A 187 -13.84 37.45 2.80
CA ILE A 187 -13.30 36.12 3.16
C ILE A 187 -12.38 35.61 2.05
N LEU A 188 -12.77 35.82 0.79
CA LEU A 188 -11.98 35.41 -0.37
C LEU A 188 -10.75 36.30 -0.58
N ASP A 189 -10.86 37.61 -0.36
CA ASP A 189 -9.75 38.56 -0.41
C ASP A 189 -8.70 38.21 0.64
N ALA A 190 -9.12 37.93 1.88
CA ALA A 190 -8.22 37.50 2.95
C ALA A 190 -7.53 36.16 2.63
N ALA A 191 -8.22 35.25 1.94
CA ALA A 191 -7.68 33.95 1.55
C ALA A 191 -6.76 34.01 0.30
N LEU A 192 -6.99 34.97 -0.60
CA LEU A 192 -6.32 35.07 -1.91
C LEU A 192 -5.28 36.21 -1.99
N LEU A 193 -5.24 37.11 -1.00
CA LEU A 193 -4.36 38.29 -0.95
C LEU A 193 -4.44 39.19 -2.21
N LYS A 194 -5.59 39.24 -2.88
CA LYS A 194 -5.82 40.00 -4.12
C LYS A 194 -7.26 40.47 -4.21
N GLU A 195 -7.49 41.69 -4.70
CA GLU A 195 -8.83 42.28 -4.84
C GLU A 195 -9.74 41.44 -5.77
N PHE A 196 -10.93 41.11 -5.25
CA PHE A 196 -11.88 40.21 -5.89
C PHE A 196 -13.08 40.97 -6.46
N GLU A 197 -13.20 40.95 -7.80
CA GLU A 197 -14.48 41.22 -8.47
C GLU A 197 -15.18 39.90 -8.82
N LEU A 198 -16.41 39.73 -8.35
CA LEU A 198 -17.34 38.66 -8.74
C LEU A 198 -18.65 39.30 -9.17
N LYS A 199 -18.92 39.27 -10.47
CA LYS A 199 -20.21 39.69 -11.03
C LYS A 199 -21.06 38.43 -11.23
N LEU A 200 -22.33 38.44 -10.78
CA LEU A 200 -23.25 37.32 -11.07
C LEU A 200 -23.42 37.09 -12.57
N PHE A 201 -23.40 38.18 -13.31
CA PHE A 201 -23.55 38.22 -14.74
C PHE A 201 -22.38 39.06 -15.27
N PRO A 202 -21.27 38.42 -15.66
CA PRO A 202 -20.11 39.15 -16.17
C PRO A 202 -20.42 39.87 -17.49
N GLY A 203 -21.45 39.44 -18.22
CA GLY A 203 -21.85 39.97 -19.53
C GLY A 203 -21.99 38.84 -20.55
N PHE A 204 -22.12 39.21 -21.83
CA PHE A 204 -22.10 38.27 -22.95
C PHE A 204 -20.67 37.97 -23.39
N HIS A 205 -19.94 37.20 -22.58
CA HIS A 205 -18.58 36.75 -22.87
C HIS A 205 -18.55 35.28 -23.34
N THR A 206 -17.36 34.80 -23.73
CA THR A 206 -17.17 33.44 -24.24
C THR A 206 -17.60 32.37 -23.22
N GLU A 207 -17.32 32.61 -21.94
CA GLU A 207 -17.68 31.74 -20.80
C GLU A 207 -19.20 31.54 -20.74
N PHE A 208 -19.96 32.62 -20.90
CA PHE A 208 -21.42 32.60 -20.88
C PHE A 208 -21.99 31.68 -21.99
N PHE A 209 -21.45 31.77 -23.21
CA PHE A 209 -21.86 30.91 -24.32
C PHE A 209 -21.48 29.45 -24.08
N ILE A 210 -20.31 29.18 -23.49
CA ILE A 210 -19.92 27.83 -23.08
C ILE A 210 -20.90 27.30 -22.01
N SER A 211 -21.23 28.09 -20.98
CA SER A 211 -22.21 27.71 -19.96
C SER A 211 -23.61 27.45 -20.53
N LEU A 212 -24.08 28.30 -21.45
CA LEU A 212 -25.36 28.10 -22.12
C LEU A 212 -25.35 26.80 -22.93
N SER A 213 -24.27 26.53 -23.65
CA SER A 213 -24.14 25.28 -24.41
C SER A 213 -24.09 24.05 -23.50
N ILE A 214 -23.47 24.12 -22.31
CA ILE A 214 -23.50 23.04 -21.31
C ILE A 214 -24.94 22.72 -20.88
N ILE A 215 -25.76 23.74 -20.66
CA ILE A 215 -27.17 23.58 -20.26
C ILE A 215 -27.96 22.92 -21.39
N VAL A 216 -27.84 23.44 -22.61
CA VAL A 216 -28.57 22.93 -23.78
C VAL A 216 -28.15 21.51 -24.12
N VAL A 217 -26.84 21.26 -24.24
CA VAL A 217 -26.29 19.92 -24.55
C VAL A 217 -26.63 18.93 -23.43
N GLY A 218 -26.52 19.34 -22.16
CA GLY A 218 -26.92 18.52 -21.03
C GLY A 218 -28.40 18.15 -21.08
N PHE A 219 -29.27 19.10 -21.42
CA PHE A 219 -30.71 18.83 -21.57
C PHE A 219 -31.00 17.89 -22.75
N LEU A 220 -30.36 18.08 -23.90
CA LEU A 220 -30.51 17.21 -25.07
C LEU A 220 -30.04 15.78 -24.76
N ILE A 221 -28.88 15.62 -24.12
CA ILE A 221 -28.36 14.32 -23.70
C ILE A 221 -29.32 13.64 -22.72
N PHE A 222 -29.85 14.40 -21.77
CA PHE A 222 -30.88 13.93 -20.84
C PHE A 222 -32.17 13.51 -21.57
N ALA A 223 -32.68 14.32 -22.50
CA ALA A 223 -33.90 14.02 -23.24
C ALA A 223 -33.76 12.73 -24.07
N LEU A 224 -32.59 12.51 -24.67
CA LEU A 224 -32.27 11.33 -25.48
C LEU A 224 -31.81 10.12 -24.65
N ARG A 225 -31.76 10.22 -23.31
CA ARG A 225 -31.17 9.18 -22.43
C ARG A 225 -31.74 7.79 -22.61
N GLN A 226 -33.04 7.67 -22.91
CA GLN A 226 -33.69 6.38 -23.07
C GLN A 226 -33.10 5.57 -24.24
N ASN A 227 -32.55 6.26 -25.25
CA ASN A 227 -32.05 5.62 -26.46
C ASN A 227 -30.62 5.09 -26.29
N TRP A 228 -29.79 5.77 -25.50
CA TRP A 228 -28.36 5.46 -25.40
C TRP A 228 -27.92 4.92 -24.04
N LEU A 229 -28.53 5.37 -22.93
CA LEU A 229 -28.10 4.98 -21.58
C LEU A 229 -28.17 3.46 -21.33
N PRO A 230 -29.21 2.72 -21.80
CA PRO A 230 -29.27 1.28 -21.64
C PRO A 230 -28.20 0.50 -22.43
N ARG A 231 -27.62 1.11 -23.49
CA ARG A 231 -26.58 0.47 -24.31
C ARG A 231 -25.23 0.40 -23.59
N PHE A 232 -25.03 1.23 -22.58
CA PHE A 232 -23.82 1.21 -21.78
C PHE A 232 -23.99 0.23 -20.60
N GLY A 233 -23.56 -1.02 -20.79
CA GLY A 233 -23.44 -2.02 -19.70
C GLY A 233 -22.46 -1.61 -18.61
N ASP A 234 -22.27 -2.46 -17.59
CA ASP A 234 -21.30 -2.18 -16.53
C ASP A 234 -19.89 -1.98 -17.11
N LEU A 235 -19.15 -1.01 -16.56
CA LEU A 235 -17.79 -0.77 -17.00
C LEU A 235 -16.90 -1.96 -16.59
N PRO A 236 -15.93 -2.37 -17.43
CA PRO A 236 -15.17 -3.59 -17.22
C PRO A 236 -14.32 -3.56 -15.94
N ILE A 237 -13.98 -2.37 -15.44
CA ILE A 237 -13.17 -2.18 -14.24
C ILE A 237 -13.83 -1.12 -13.35
N SER A 238 -14.23 -1.51 -12.14
CA SER A 238 -14.70 -0.58 -11.10
C SER A 238 -13.58 -0.24 -10.11
N GLY A 239 -13.61 0.95 -9.52
CA GLY A 239 -12.63 1.34 -8.48
C GLY A 239 -12.64 0.38 -7.27
N THR A 240 -13.81 -0.17 -6.94
CA THR A 240 -13.95 -1.19 -5.90
C THR A 240 -13.24 -2.50 -6.28
N GLN A 241 -13.35 -2.93 -7.54
CA GLN A 241 -12.60 -4.11 -8.01
C GLN A 241 -11.10 -3.87 -7.92
N VAL A 242 -10.60 -2.71 -8.39
CA VAL A 242 -9.17 -2.37 -8.28
C VAL A 242 -8.71 -2.45 -6.83
N TYR A 243 -9.45 -1.82 -5.90
CA TYR A 243 -9.13 -1.86 -4.47
C TYR A 243 -9.12 -3.29 -3.91
N GLN A 244 -10.12 -4.11 -4.25
CA GLN A 244 -10.18 -5.50 -3.81
C GLN A 244 -9.06 -6.37 -4.40
N GLU A 245 -8.69 -6.16 -5.67
CA GLU A 245 -7.54 -6.83 -6.28
C GLU A 245 -6.24 -6.40 -5.59
N THR A 246 -6.07 -5.11 -5.29
CA THR A 246 -4.89 -4.61 -4.56
C THR A 246 -4.77 -5.28 -3.19
N LEU A 247 -5.86 -5.38 -2.43
CA LEU A 247 -5.86 -6.10 -1.15
C LEU A 247 -5.51 -7.58 -1.34
N ARG A 248 -6.08 -8.24 -2.35
CA ARG A 248 -5.78 -9.65 -2.65
C ARG A 248 -4.32 -9.88 -3.04
N VAL A 249 -3.70 -8.92 -3.73
CA VAL A 249 -2.25 -8.97 -4.01
C VAL A 249 -1.45 -8.80 -2.73
N LEU A 250 -1.84 -7.87 -1.86
CA LEU A 250 -1.18 -7.63 -0.58
C LEU A 250 -1.23 -8.88 0.32
N ASP A 251 -2.40 -9.51 0.42
CA ASP A 251 -2.58 -10.76 1.17
C ASP A 251 -1.70 -11.88 0.59
N ARG A 252 -1.66 -12.01 -0.74
CA ARG A 252 -0.81 -13.01 -1.41
C ARG A 252 0.68 -12.78 -1.16
N ILE A 253 1.12 -11.51 -1.08
CA ILE A 253 2.49 -11.18 -0.68
C ILE A 253 2.73 -11.59 0.78
N GLY A 254 1.77 -11.30 1.66
CA GLY A 254 1.80 -11.72 3.07
C GLY A 254 1.96 -13.24 3.21
N ASP A 255 1.13 -14.00 2.49
CA ASP A 255 1.22 -15.46 2.44
C ASP A 255 2.55 -15.94 1.84
N GLY A 256 3.07 -15.23 0.83
CA GLY A 256 4.38 -15.49 0.25
C GLY A 256 5.52 -15.34 1.26
N VAL A 257 5.46 -14.35 2.15
CA VAL A 257 6.47 -14.16 3.22
C VAL A 257 6.45 -15.31 4.22
N LEU A 258 5.29 -15.93 4.47
CA LEU A 258 5.19 -17.12 5.32
C LEU A 258 5.99 -18.31 4.79
N PHE A 259 6.36 -18.33 3.50
CA PHE A 259 7.32 -19.31 2.98
C PHE A 259 8.63 -19.28 3.77
N LEU A 260 9.09 -18.14 4.27
CA LEU A 260 10.32 -18.09 5.08
C LEU A 260 10.14 -18.78 6.45
N GLN A 261 8.92 -19.01 6.91
CA GLN A 261 8.59 -19.56 8.22
C GLN A 261 8.33 -21.08 8.21
N HIS A 262 9.24 -21.87 7.61
CA HIS A 262 9.07 -23.32 7.48
C HIS A 262 8.99 -24.08 8.82
N GLY A 263 9.50 -23.53 9.93
CA GLY A 263 9.51 -24.18 11.25
C GLY A 263 10.66 -25.16 11.51
N TRP A 264 11.61 -25.30 10.56
CA TRP A 264 12.78 -26.19 10.72
C TRP A 264 14.03 -25.37 11.00
N ILE A 265 14.62 -25.55 12.18
CA ILE A 265 15.83 -24.83 12.65
C ILE A 265 16.96 -24.84 11.61
N ARG A 266 17.15 -25.96 10.90
CA ARG A 266 18.19 -26.12 9.88
C ARG A 266 18.14 -25.05 8.77
N TYR A 267 16.95 -24.65 8.32
CA TYR A 267 16.82 -23.67 7.24
C TYR A 267 17.18 -22.27 7.73
N TYR A 268 16.76 -21.94 8.96
CA TYR A 268 17.14 -20.69 9.60
C TYR A 268 18.65 -20.60 9.80
N LEU A 269 19.29 -21.65 10.32
CA LEU A 269 20.75 -21.69 10.50
C LEU A 269 21.50 -21.52 9.19
N VAL A 270 21.12 -22.25 8.13
CA VAL A 270 21.76 -22.11 6.82
C VAL A 270 21.56 -20.71 6.25
N SER A 271 20.35 -20.12 6.37
CA SER A 271 20.12 -18.75 5.92
C SER A 271 20.95 -17.73 6.70
N MET A 272 21.09 -17.88 8.03
CA MET A 272 21.90 -17.00 8.86
C MET A 272 23.38 -17.10 8.49
N LEU A 273 23.91 -18.31 8.30
CA LEU A 273 25.31 -18.53 7.93
C LEU A 273 25.62 -18.04 6.51
N ILE A 274 24.69 -18.20 5.57
CA ILE A 274 24.82 -17.63 4.22
C ILE A 274 24.83 -16.10 4.28
N VAL A 275 23.90 -15.48 5.00
CA VAL A 275 23.85 -14.02 5.13
C VAL A 275 25.11 -13.48 5.81
N LEU A 276 25.54 -14.11 6.91
CA LEU A 276 26.79 -13.76 7.59
C LEU A 276 27.99 -13.91 6.65
N GLY A 277 28.00 -14.97 5.86
CA GLY A 277 29.05 -15.21 4.88
C GLY A 277 29.08 -14.18 3.76
N ILE A 278 27.93 -13.78 3.24
CA ILE A 278 27.83 -12.72 2.23
C ILE A 278 28.32 -11.38 2.82
N ILE A 279 27.86 -11.02 4.01
CA ILE A 279 28.30 -9.79 4.69
C ILE A 279 29.82 -9.83 4.92
N GLY A 280 30.31 -10.92 5.50
CA GLY A 280 31.73 -11.12 5.79
C GLY A 280 32.61 -11.11 4.54
N LEU A 281 32.18 -11.79 3.46
CA LEU A 281 32.88 -11.79 2.18
C LEU A 281 32.82 -10.43 1.49
N SER A 282 31.71 -9.68 1.61
CA SER A 282 31.57 -8.37 0.96
C SER A 282 32.55 -7.32 1.49
N GLY A 283 32.91 -7.38 2.78
CA GLY A 283 33.94 -6.51 3.35
C GLY A 283 35.37 -7.01 3.15
N THR A 284 35.56 -8.33 3.02
CA THR A 284 36.90 -8.93 2.88
C THR A 284 37.37 -9.10 1.45
N LEU A 285 36.49 -9.25 0.45
CA LEU A 285 36.89 -9.33 -0.96
C LEU A 285 37.55 -8.04 -1.45
N THR A 286 37.09 -6.88 -0.98
CA THR A 286 37.69 -5.59 -1.31
C THR A 286 39.08 -5.44 -0.74
N ASP A 287 39.31 -5.92 0.49
CA ASP A 287 40.65 -5.95 1.08
C ASP A 287 41.53 -6.98 0.35
N LEU A 288 41.07 -8.22 0.17
CA LEU A 288 41.85 -9.31 -0.46
C LEU A 288 42.29 -9.03 -1.91
N LEU A 289 41.54 -8.18 -2.65
CA LEU A 289 41.91 -7.73 -3.99
C LEU A 289 42.91 -6.57 -4.00
N HIS A 290 43.06 -5.86 -2.86
CA HIS A 290 43.97 -4.72 -2.71
C HIS A 290 45.23 -5.04 -1.89
N THR A 291 45.20 -6.07 -1.05
CA THR A 291 46.38 -6.53 -0.32
C THR A 291 47.09 -7.64 -1.09
N GLU A 292 48.38 -7.46 -1.36
CA GLU A 292 49.33 -8.56 -1.71
C GLU A 292 49.49 -9.58 -0.55
N ALA A 293 48.62 -9.56 0.47
CA ALA A 293 48.75 -10.27 1.73
C ALA A 293 48.60 -11.79 1.65
N LEU A 294 48.20 -12.34 0.49
CA LEU A 294 48.15 -13.80 0.27
C LEU A 294 49.37 -14.32 -0.49
N LEU A 295 50.26 -13.43 -0.93
CA LEU A 295 51.64 -13.81 -1.27
C LEU A 295 52.37 -13.96 0.06
N VAL A 296 52.38 -15.20 0.55
CA VAL A 296 53.25 -15.65 1.65
C VAL A 296 54.70 -15.40 1.22
N GLU A 297 55.22 -14.19 1.47
CA GLU A 297 56.62 -13.85 1.21
C GLU A 297 57.57 -14.43 2.28
N GLU A 298 57.05 -14.84 3.43
CA GLU A 298 57.83 -15.61 4.40
C GLU A 298 57.70 -17.10 4.09
N GLY A 299 58.71 -17.66 3.40
CA GLY A 299 58.81 -19.09 3.17
C GLY A 299 58.62 -19.88 4.47
N PHE A 300 57.91 -21.01 4.40
CA PHE A 300 57.63 -21.91 5.52
C PHE A 300 58.92 -22.21 6.31
N GLN A 301 59.15 -21.53 7.43
CA GLN A 301 60.25 -21.81 8.31
C GLN A 301 59.82 -22.98 9.21
N PHE A 302 60.45 -24.14 9.00
CA PHE A 302 60.22 -25.29 9.86
C PHE A 302 60.87 -25.02 11.22
N THR A 303 60.03 -24.77 12.22
CA THR A 303 60.43 -24.71 13.64
C THR A 303 60.36 -26.12 14.23
N ASP A 304 61.04 -26.37 15.35
CA ASP A 304 61.04 -27.67 16.02
C ASP A 304 59.62 -28.15 16.44
N THR A 305 58.67 -27.21 16.63
CA THR A 305 57.27 -27.51 16.99
C THR A 305 56.36 -27.76 15.80
N THR A 306 56.76 -27.38 14.59
CA THR A 306 55.89 -27.42 13.38
C THR A 306 55.43 -28.84 13.05
N ILE A 307 56.28 -29.85 13.29
CA ILE A 307 55.90 -31.26 13.07
C ILE A 307 54.80 -31.67 14.07
N LEU A 308 54.93 -31.27 15.34
CA LEU A 308 53.95 -31.57 16.38
C LEU A 308 52.61 -30.87 16.09
N GLU A 309 52.64 -29.61 15.66
CA GLU A 309 51.46 -28.83 15.27
C GLU A 309 50.71 -29.48 14.10
N LEU A 310 51.43 -29.89 13.04
CA LEU A 310 50.84 -30.58 11.89
C LEU A 310 50.23 -31.93 12.28
N MET A 311 50.89 -32.69 13.17
CA MET A 311 50.35 -33.95 13.68
C MET A 311 49.08 -33.74 14.48
N LEU A 312 49.05 -32.74 15.38
CA LEU A 312 47.86 -32.39 16.15
C LEU A 312 46.73 -31.92 15.23
N LEU A 313 47.01 -31.09 14.24
CA LEU A 313 46.03 -30.64 13.25
C LEU A 313 45.44 -31.83 12.48
N PHE A 314 46.28 -32.78 12.05
CA PHE A 314 45.82 -34.00 11.37
C PHE A 314 44.90 -34.84 12.27
N ILE A 315 45.23 -34.98 13.56
CA ILE A 315 44.39 -35.68 14.54
C ILE A 315 43.05 -34.95 14.71
N ILE A 316 43.07 -33.62 14.89
CA ILE A 316 41.86 -32.79 15.07
C ILE A 316 40.94 -32.94 13.85
N VAL A 317 41.46 -32.77 12.63
CA VAL A 317 40.69 -32.89 11.39
C VAL A 317 40.17 -34.32 11.21
N GLY A 318 41.00 -35.33 11.51
CA GLY A 318 40.60 -36.74 11.47
C GLY A 318 39.45 -37.05 12.43
N CYS A 319 39.53 -36.58 13.67
CA CYS A 319 38.47 -36.72 14.67
C CYS A 319 37.19 -35.99 14.28
N ALA A 320 37.30 -34.78 13.71
CA ALA A 320 36.15 -34.01 13.21
C ALA A 320 35.41 -34.76 12.09
N ILE A 321 36.15 -35.25 11.08
CA ILE A 321 35.59 -36.05 9.98
C ILE A 321 34.97 -37.35 10.54
N TRP A 322 35.65 -38.02 11.47
CA TRP A 322 35.17 -39.26 12.05
C TRP A 322 33.87 -39.07 12.86
N SER A 323 33.74 -37.95 13.57
CA SER A 323 32.52 -37.60 14.31
C SER A 323 31.31 -37.48 13.38
N VAL A 324 31.48 -36.85 12.20
CA VAL A 324 30.41 -36.64 11.21
C VAL A 324 30.02 -37.93 10.49
N LEU A 325 30.99 -38.78 10.13
CA LEU A 325 30.74 -40.00 9.36
C LEU A 325 30.17 -41.15 10.21
N THR A 326 30.31 -41.08 11.53
CA THR A 326 29.98 -42.20 12.41
C THR A 326 28.48 -42.34 12.66
N ARG A 327 27.95 -43.55 12.42
CA ARG A 327 26.54 -43.91 12.66
C ARG A 327 26.21 -44.26 14.12
N ARG A 328 27.14 -44.12 15.05
CA ARG A 328 26.94 -44.46 16.47
C ARG A 328 27.12 -43.20 17.31
N HIS A 329 26.03 -42.70 17.90
CA HIS A 329 26.03 -41.43 18.66
C HIS A 329 27.13 -41.34 19.73
N LEU A 330 27.38 -42.43 20.46
CA LEU A 330 28.43 -42.47 21.48
C LEU A 330 29.83 -42.30 20.89
N ILE A 331 30.11 -42.95 19.76
CA ILE A 331 31.41 -42.82 19.09
C ILE A 331 31.56 -41.43 18.47
N ALA A 332 30.49 -40.86 17.90
CA ALA A 332 30.50 -39.50 17.40
C ALA A 332 30.79 -38.47 18.51
N ALA A 333 30.20 -38.64 19.69
CA ALA A 333 30.47 -37.81 20.87
C ALA A 333 31.91 -37.99 21.39
N LEU A 334 32.42 -39.23 21.44
CA LEU A 334 33.81 -39.49 21.85
C LEU A 334 34.82 -38.91 20.86
N ALA A 335 34.55 -39.01 19.55
CA ALA A 335 35.38 -38.40 18.52
C ALA A 335 35.39 -36.86 18.61
N LEU A 336 34.25 -36.25 18.95
CA LEU A 336 34.17 -34.81 19.23
C LEU A 336 34.98 -34.44 20.48
N GLY A 337 34.91 -35.26 21.54
CA GLY A 337 35.75 -35.12 22.72
C GLY A 337 37.25 -35.13 22.39
N LEU A 338 37.69 -36.15 21.65
CA LEU A 338 39.08 -36.27 21.21
C LEU A 338 39.53 -35.08 20.34
N MET A 339 38.65 -34.55 19.49
CA MET A 339 38.91 -33.33 18.73
C MET A 339 39.21 -32.16 19.67
N GLY A 340 38.40 -31.96 20.72
CA GLY A 340 38.61 -30.87 21.69
C GLY A 340 39.86 -31.03 22.56
N TYR A 341 40.22 -32.26 22.95
CA TYR A 341 41.51 -32.54 23.59
C TYR A 341 42.69 -32.23 22.66
N GLY A 342 42.54 -32.50 21.35
CA GLY A 342 43.52 -32.11 20.34
C GLY A 342 43.69 -30.59 20.25
N VAL A 343 42.58 -29.83 20.27
CA VAL A 343 42.61 -28.36 20.31
C VAL A 343 43.28 -27.83 21.59
N ALA A 344 43.01 -28.44 22.74
CA ALA A 344 43.67 -28.09 23.99
C ALA A 344 45.20 -28.34 23.96
N ALA A 345 45.62 -29.45 23.35
CA ALA A 345 47.04 -29.73 23.13
C ALA A 345 47.69 -28.70 22.19
N LEU A 346 46.97 -28.25 21.15
CA LEU A 346 47.42 -27.19 20.25
C LEU A 346 47.65 -25.87 21.03
N PHE A 347 46.75 -25.50 21.95
CA PHE A 347 46.96 -24.32 22.82
C PHE A 347 48.19 -24.40 23.71
N ILE A 348 48.58 -25.60 24.16
CA ILE A 348 49.84 -25.76 24.90
C ILE A 348 51.04 -25.44 24.01
N VAL A 349 51.02 -25.94 22.76
CA VAL A 349 52.09 -25.71 21.79
C VAL A 349 52.20 -24.23 21.42
N GLU A 350 51.06 -23.55 21.29
CA GLU A 350 50.95 -22.09 21.06
C GLU A 350 51.21 -21.24 22.32
N GLN A 351 51.78 -21.82 23.37
CA GLN A 351 52.18 -21.13 24.62
C GLN A 351 51.00 -20.45 25.35
N ALA A 352 49.79 -21.02 25.26
CA ALA A 352 48.58 -20.55 25.93
C ALA A 352 48.08 -21.56 27.00
N PRO A 353 48.85 -21.78 28.10
CA PRO A 353 48.55 -22.84 29.07
C PRO A 353 47.23 -22.63 29.83
N ASP A 354 46.86 -21.39 30.13
CA ASP A 354 45.63 -21.08 30.85
C ASP A 354 44.38 -21.41 30.01
N VAL A 355 44.42 -21.08 28.71
CA VAL A 355 43.34 -21.41 27.75
C VAL A 355 43.25 -22.92 27.56
N ALA A 356 44.40 -23.61 27.48
CA ALA A 356 44.43 -25.07 27.38
C ALA A 356 43.80 -25.75 28.60
N LEU A 357 44.12 -25.31 29.82
CA LEU A 357 43.55 -25.87 31.06
C LEU A 357 42.02 -25.74 31.07
N VAL A 358 41.51 -24.56 30.73
CA VAL A 358 40.05 -24.34 30.62
C VAL A 358 39.45 -25.23 29.54
N GLN A 359 40.10 -25.36 28.38
CA GLN A 359 39.62 -26.22 27.29
C GLN A 359 39.54 -27.69 27.73
N PHE A 360 40.54 -28.22 28.44
CA PHE A 360 40.48 -29.59 28.98
C PHE A 360 39.31 -29.79 29.95
N MET A 361 39.06 -28.81 30.84
CA MET A 361 37.94 -28.88 31.79
C MET A 361 36.59 -28.86 31.05
N VAL A 362 36.41 -27.94 30.12
CA VAL A 362 35.16 -27.79 29.34
C VAL A 362 34.93 -29.02 28.47
N GLU A 363 35.96 -29.57 27.84
CA GLU A 363 35.85 -30.76 27.00
C GLU A 363 35.46 -31.99 27.83
N THR A 364 36.05 -32.14 29.02
CA THR A 364 35.70 -33.23 29.96
C THR A 364 34.23 -33.11 30.38
N LEU A 365 33.79 -31.93 30.81
CA LEU A 365 32.42 -31.69 31.27
C LEU A 365 31.39 -31.87 30.15
N SER A 366 31.66 -31.31 28.96
CA SER A 366 30.75 -31.41 27.81
C SER A 366 30.66 -32.84 27.30
N THR A 367 31.78 -33.58 27.21
CA THR A 367 31.79 -35.00 26.84
C THR A 367 30.97 -35.83 27.81
N VAL A 368 31.15 -35.65 29.13
CA VAL A 368 30.35 -36.33 30.16
C VAL A 368 28.87 -35.98 30.02
N LEU A 369 28.53 -34.70 29.87
CA LEU A 369 27.15 -34.24 29.73
C LEU A 369 26.47 -34.85 28.48
N VAL A 370 27.15 -34.81 27.33
CA VAL A 370 26.64 -35.38 26.08
C VAL A 370 26.44 -36.90 26.23
N ILE A 371 27.37 -37.61 26.86
CA ILE A 371 27.22 -39.04 27.14
C ILE A 371 26.02 -39.32 28.05
N ILE A 372 25.82 -38.53 29.11
CA ILE A 372 24.66 -38.66 30.01
C ILE A 372 23.35 -38.42 29.27
N ILE A 373 23.28 -37.37 28.43
CA ILE A 373 22.08 -37.05 27.63
C ILE A 373 21.76 -38.19 26.66
N ILE A 374 22.77 -38.70 25.94
CA ILE A 374 22.62 -39.84 25.03
C ILE A 374 22.23 -41.11 25.81
N GLY A 375 22.76 -41.29 27.01
CA GLY A 375 22.45 -42.42 27.90
C GLY A 375 21.01 -42.38 28.43
N ARG A 376 20.48 -41.19 28.73
CA ARG A 376 19.08 -40.99 29.17
C ARG A 376 18.06 -41.14 28.03
N ALA A 377 18.48 -40.97 26.79
CA ALA A 377 17.58 -41.14 25.64
C ALA A 377 17.27 -42.64 25.39
N SER A 378 15.97 -42.95 25.27
CA SER A 378 15.50 -44.31 24.96
C SER A 378 16.24 -44.90 23.75
N ALA A 379 16.75 -46.13 23.89
CA ALA A 379 17.44 -46.83 22.81
C ALA A 379 16.59 -46.94 21.54
N LYS A 380 15.27 -47.12 21.70
CA LYS A 380 14.31 -47.14 20.59
C LYS A 380 14.24 -45.80 19.86
N LYS A 381 14.11 -44.69 20.60
CA LYS A 381 14.11 -43.34 20.02
C LYS A 381 15.42 -43.01 19.31
N ARG A 382 16.56 -43.39 19.90
CA ARG A 382 17.88 -43.21 19.26
C ARG A 382 17.99 -43.98 17.94
N LYS A 383 17.49 -45.23 17.93
CA LYS A 383 17.46 -46.04 16.71
C LYS A 383 16.52 -45.47 15.65
N GLU A 384 15.32 -45.03 16.03
CA GLU A 384 14.36 -44.37 15.12
C GLU A 384 14.94 -43.09 14.52
N VAL A 385 15.62 -42.25 15.31
CA VAL A 385 16.29 -41.04 14.82
C VAL A 385 17.40 -41.38 13.84
N MET A 386 18.21 -42.41 14.11
CA MET A 386 19.26 -42.84 13.18
C MET A 386 18.71 -43.46 11.92
N GLU A 387 17.64 -44.23 12.02
CA GLU A 387 16.93 -44.74 10.86
C GLU A 387 16.32 -43.60 10.04
N LEU A 388 15.81 -42.53 10.65
CA LEU A 388 15.31 -41.34 9.94
C LEU A 388 16.43 -40.53 9.28
N LEU A 389 17.55 -40.31 9.98
CA LEU A 389 18.70 -39.57 9.46
C LEU A 389 19.41 -40.33 8.33
N TRP A 390 19.42 -41.66 8.39
CA TRP A 390 20.15 -42.53 7.45
C TRP A 390 19.23 -43.36 6.53
N LYS A 391 17.91 -43.13 6.50
CA LYS A 391 16.96 -43.89 5.66
C LYS A 391 17.18 -43.59 4.17
N PRO A 392 17.34 -44.59 3.29
CA PRO A 392 17.36 -44.34 1.84
C PRO A 392 16.03 -43.76 1.35
N GLY A 393 16.05 -42.64 0.62
CA GLY A 393 14.91 -42.16 -0.18
C GLY A 393 13.99 -41.08 0.43
N ARG A 394 14.19 -40.65 1.69
CA ARG A 394 13.50 -39.46 2.26
C ARG A 394 14.47 -38.61 3.08
N GLY A 395 14.87 -37.45 2.57
CA GLY A 395 15.79 -36.52 3.26
C GLY A 395 17.27 -36.67 2.87
N SER A 396 18.17 -36.08 3.69
CA SER A 396 19.65 -35.88 3.54
C SER A 396 20.47 -37.07 2.97
N THR A 397 19.88 -38.26 2.90
CA THR A 397 20.43 -39.52 2.39
C THR A 397 20.18 -39.80 0.91
N ASN A 398 19.29 -39.05 0.26
CA ASN A 398 19.22 -39.05 -1.20
C ASN A 398 20.52 -38.41 -1.73
N ARG A 399 21.07 -38.91 -2.84
CA ARG A 399 22.32 -38.37 -3.44
C ARG A 399 22.28 -36.85 -3.54
N ASN A 400 21.13 -36.29 -3.91
CA ASN A 400 20.93 -34.83 -4.01
C ASN A 400 20.90 -34.11 -2.65
N GLY A 401 20.37 -34.75 -1.60
CA GLY A 401 20.34 -34.19 -0.24
C GLY A 401 21.74 -34.16 0.39
N MET A 402 22.50 -35.24 0.20
CA MET A 402 23.87 -35.35 0.71
C MET A 402 24.81 -34.38 -0.01
N VAL A 403 24.69 -34.26 -1.33
CA VAL A 403 25.44 -33.26 -2.11
C VAL A 403 25.08 -31.86 -1.67
N ARG A 404 23.80 -31.55 -1.43
CA ARG A 404 23.38 -30.24 -0.91
C ARG A 404 24.02 -29.94 0.44
N ASP A 405 23.88 -30.84 1.41
CA ASP A 405 24.36 -30.61 2.77
C ASP A 405 25.89 -30.49 2.80
N LEU A 406 26.60 -31.34 2.05
CA LEU A 406 28.05 -31.25 1.87
C LEU A 406 28.46 -29.92 1.21
N SER A 407 27.78 -29.51 0.14
CA SER A 407 28.08 -28.25 -0.55
C SER A 407 27.89 -27.04 0.36
N VAL A 408 26.80 -27.03 1.14
CA VAL A 408 26.52 -25.97 2.12
C VAL A 408 27.58 -25.95 3.23
N SER A 409 27.95 -27.10 3.79
CA SER A 409 28.99 -27.19 4.81
C SER A 409 30.37 -26.76 4.30
N VAL A 410 30.74 -27.17 3.09
CA VAL A 410 32.02 -26.77 2.45
C VAL A 410 32.03 -25.27 2.17
N ALA A 411 30.93 -24.71 1.65
CA ALA A 411 30.82 -23.28 1.40
C ALA A 411 30.95 -22.47 2.69
N ILE A 412 30.26 -22.87 3.76
CA ILE A 412 30.35 -22.22 5.08
C ILE A 412 31.77 -22.35 5.65
N GLY A 413 32.39 -23.53 5.57
CA GLY A 413 33.77 -23.73 6.00
C GLY A 413 34.76 -22.84 5.25
N PHE A 414 34.59 -22.70 3.94
CA PHE A 414 35.40 -21.81 3.11
C PHE A 414 35.20 -20.34 3.47
N ILE A 415 33.96 -19.90 3.71
CA ILE A 415 33.64 -18.55 4.19
C ILE A 415 34.38 -18.26 5.51
N VAL A 416 34.29 -19.16 6.48
CA VAL A 416 34.97 -18.99 7.78
C VAL A 416 36.48 -18.98 7.61
N PHE A 417 37.03 -19.82 6.72
CA PHE A 417 38.46 -19.83 6.40
C PHE A 417 38.92 -18.49 5.81
N VAL A 418 38.21 -17.95 4.81
CA VAL A 418 38.55 -16.66 4.19
C VAL A 418 38.47 -15.53 5.22
N LEU A 419 37.44 -15.54 6.06
CA LEU A 419 37.31 -14.56 7.15
C LEU A 419 38.48 -14.64 8.15
N ALA A 420 38.83 -15.86 8.58
CA ALA A 420 39.95 -16.07 9.51
C ALA A 420 41.30 -15.68 8.89
N ALA A 421 41.52 -16.04 7.62
CA ALA A 421 42.74 -15.68 6.88
C ALA A 421 42.86 -14.16 6.71
N THR A 422 41.77 -13.48 6.36
CA THR A 422 41.76 -12.02 6.21
C THR A 422 41.96 -11.32 7.56
N ALA A 423 41.34 -11.83 8.63
CA ALA A 423 41.54 -11.31 9.98
C ALA A 423 42.99 -11.50 10.46
N LEU A 424 43.64 -12.59 10.08
CA LEU A 424 45.05 -12.84 10.37
C LEU A 424 45.96 -11.87 9.59
N ALA A 425 45.68 -11.66 8.29
CA ALA A 425 46.43 -10.74 7.43
C ALA A 425 46.31 -9.28 7.89
N ASN A 426 45.12 -8.88 8.36
CA ASN A 426 44.84 -7.53 8.86
C ASN A 426 45.12 -7.38 10.36
N ARG A 427 45.72 -8.39 11.01
CA ARG A 427 46.07 -8.32 12.43
C ARG A 427 47.21 -7.31 12.60
N PRO A 428 47.10 -6.33 13.51
CA PRO A 428 48.21 -5.44 13.83
C PRO A 428 49.41 -6.27 14.29
N SER A 429 50.62 -5.92 13.84
CA SER A 429 51.83 -6.61 14.31
C SER A 429 51.99 -6.39 15.81
N ARG A 430 52.65 -7.33 16.51
CA ARG A 430 52.87 -7.23 17.97
C ARG A 430 53.56 -5.92 18.38
N GLU A 431 54.33 -5.31 17.46
CA GLU A 431 55.02 -4.03 17.68
C GLU A 431 54.06 -2.82 17.69
N THR A 432 52.93 -2.88 16.97
CA THR A 432 51.96 -1.76 16.92
C THR A 432 51.05 -1.68 18.15
N ILE A 433 50.94 -2.76 18.93
CA ILE A 433 50.08 -2.84 20.14
C ILE A 433 50.85 -2.40 21.41
N ALA A 434 52.18 -2.40 21.35
CA ALA A 434 53.06 -2.03 22.47
C ALA A 434 53.46 -0.55 22.49
N GLN A 435 53.04 0.23 21.50
CA GLN A 435 53.06 1.71 21.50
C GLN A 435 51.68 2.24 21.88
#